data_AF-A0A970N027-F1
#
_entry.id   AF-A0A970N027-F1
#
_cell.length_a   1.000
_cell.length_b   1.000
_cell.length_c   1.000
_cell.angle_alpha   90.00
_cell.angle_beta   90.00
_cell.angle_gamma   90.00
#
_symmetry.space_group_name_H-M   'P 1'
#
loop_
_entity.id
_entity.type
_entity.pdbx_description
1 polymer ?
#
loop_
_entity_poly.entity_id
_entity_poly.type
_entity_poly.pdbx_seq_one_letter_code
_entity_poly.pdbx_strand_id
1 'polypeptide(L)'
;MRIISSPVGMPARCVGNDFVDKIAIGATAPFTCRYQCLKTCDPSTAPYCIARVLSDAANGLMDRAFAFGGSNAPRCTEILSVRALIKQLVTEAWQFISNPPKPGLCSSLLHLEFGQQ
;
A
#
# COMPACT_ATOMS: atom_id res chain seq x y z
N MET A 1 -1.17 4.58 7.28
CA MET A 1 -0.72 4.52 5.85
C MET A 1 -0.14 5.86 5.45
N ARG A 2 0.67 5.91 4.37
CA ARG A 2 1.27 7.14 3.82
C ARG A 2 1.09 7.20 2.31
N ILE A 3 1.08 8.41 1.75
CA ILE A 3 1.12 8.66 0.30
C ILE A 3 2.47 9.29 -0.03
N ILE A 4 3.16 8.73 -1.02
CA ILE A 4 4.46 9.22 -1.50
C ILE A 4 4.41 9.45 -3.01
N SER A 5 5.30 10.31 -3.49
CA SER A 5 5.59 10.45 -4.91
C SER A 5 6.52 9.33 -5.35
N SER A 6 6.14 8.59 -6.39
CA SER A 6 7.03 7.61 -7.04
C SER A 6 8.10 8.31 -7.88
N PRO A 7 9.20 7.62 -8.25
CA PRO A 7 10.29 8.19 -9.06
C PRO A 7 9.85 8.68 -10.45
N VAL A 8 8.64 8.35 -10.87
CA VAL A 8 8.04 8.74 -12.15
C VAL A 8 6.89 9.74 -11.99
N GLY A 9 6.75 10.35 -10.80
CA GLY A 9 5.75 11.40 -10.54
C GLY A 9 4.33 10.90 -10.26
N MET A 10 4.10 9.59 -10.16
CA MET A 10 2.79 9.04 -9.80
C MET A 10 2.65 8.87 -8.28
N PRO A 11 1.49 9.19 -7.68
CA PRO A 11 1.25 8.97 -6.25
C PRO A 11 1.14 7.47 -5.96
N ALA A 12 1.71 7.04 -4.83
CA ALA A 12 1.63 5.67 -4.38
C ALA A 12 1.32 5.60 -2.88
N ARG A 13 0.51 4.61 -2.48
CA ARG A 13 0.14 4.37 -1.09
C ARG A 13 0.98 3.24 -0.50
N CYS A 14 1.63 3.51 0.61
CA CYS A 14 2.53 2.57 1.27
C CYS A 14 2.29 2.49 2.78
N VAL A 15 2.81 1.41 3.37
CA VAL A 15 2.94 1.27 4.83
C VAL A 15 3.98 2.28 5.30
N GLY A 16 3.65 3.06 6.33
CA GLY A 16 4.53 4.10 6.85
C GLY A 16 5.68 3.50 7.66
N ASN A 17 6.89 4.00 7.44
CA ASN A 17 8.09 3.73 8.21
C ASN A 17 9.08 4.90 8.07
N ASP A 18 10.20 4.86 8.78
CA ASP A 18 11.22 5.91 8.76
C ASP A 18 11.77 6.20 7.35
N PHE A 19 11.85 5.18 6.49
CA PHE A 19 12.32 5.34 5.11
C PHE A 19 11.30 6.13 4.26
N VAL A 20 10.01 5.84 4.42
CA VAL A 20 8.91 6.56 3.77
C VAL A 20 8.88 8.02 4.22
N ASP A 21 9.07 8.28 5.51
CA ASP A 21 9.09 9.64 6.04
C ASP A 21 10.30 10.43 5.48
N LYS A 22 11.47 9.79 5.32
CA LYS A 22 12.64 10.38 4.63
C LYS A 22 12.36 10.69 3.17
N ILE A 23 11.69 9.79 2.44
CA ILE A 23 11.27 10.05 1.05
C ILE A 23 10.34 11.25 0.98
N ALA A 24 9.36 11.33 1.89
CA ALA A 24 8.36 12.39 1.89
C ALA A 24 8.96 13.80 2.06
N ILE A 25 10.05 13.92 2.82
CA ILE A 25 10.78 15.18 3.02
C ILE A 25 11.93 15.40 2.00
N GLY A 26 12.09 14.51 1.02
CA GLY A 26 13.17 14.59 0.03
C GLY A 26 14.57 14.25 0.57
N ALA A 27 14.66 13.64 1.76
CA ALA A 27 15.91 13.24 2.39
C ALA A 27 16.38 11.86 1.92
N THR A 28 16.50 11.68 0.61
CA THR A 28 16.97 10.42 0.00
C THR A 28 18.41 10.53 -0.44
N ALA A 29 19.20 9.47 -0.18
CA ALA A 29 20.59 9.42 -0.60
C ALA A 29 20.71 9.16 -2.11
N PRO A 30 21.74 9.71 -2.78
CA PRO A 30 22.06 9.36 -4.15
C PRO A 30 22.19 7.85 -4.31
N PHE A 31 21.68 7.31 -5.41
CA PHE A 31 21.72 5.88 -5.70
C PHE A 31 22.23 5.62 -7.11
N THR A 32 22.73 4.41 -7.34
CA THR A 32 23.07 3.93 -8.69
C THR A 32 21.97 2.99 -9.18
N CYS A 33 21.37 3.30 -10.34
CA CYS A 33 20.38 2.42 -10.97
C CYS A 33 21.08 1.29 -11.73
N ARG A 34 20.96 0.05 -11.24
CA ARG A 34 21.48 -1.15 -11.93
C ARG A 34 20.45 -1.87 -12.81
N TYR A 35 19.17 -1.53 -12.66
CA TYR A 35 18.06 -2.30 -13.23
C TYR A 35 17.49 -1.72 -14.52
N GLN A 36 17.50 -0.39 -14.67
CA GLN A 36 16.85 0.32 -15.79
C GLN A 36 15.42 -0.18 -16.05
N CYS A 37 14.67 -0.47 -14.96
CA CYS A 37 13.40 -1.19 -14.99
C CYS A 37 12.24 -0.43 -15.65
N LEU A 38 12.29 0.90 -15.68
CA LEU A 38 11.23 1.76 -16.21
C LEU A 38 11.80 2.67 -17.28
N LYS A 39 11.18 2.68 -18.46
CA LYS A 39 11.60 3.52 -19.59
C LYS A 39 11.50 5.01 -19.30
N THR A 40 10.55 5.41 -18.45
CA THR A 40 10.27 6.80 -18.09
C THR A 40 10.97 7.26 -16.82
N CYS A 41 11.76 6.38 -16.17
CA CYS A 41 12.51 6.75 -14.98
C CYS A 41 13.85 7.35 -15.40
N ASP A 42 14.14 8.55 -14.90
CA ASP A 42 15.46 9.18 -15.01
C ASP A 42 16.21 8.98 -13.68
N PRO A 43 17.26 8.13 -13.65
CA PRO A 43 18.04 7.90 -12.43
C PRO A 43 18.77 9.11 -11.89
N SER A 44 18.97 10.15 -12.70
CA SER A 44 19.67 11.37 -12.28
C SER A 44 18.81 12.31 -11.43
N THR A 45 17.48 12.24 -11.62
CA THR A 45 16.49 13.08 -10.94
C THR A 45 15.62 12.28 -9.96
N ALA A 46 15.55 10.97 -10.12
CA ALA A 46 14.81 10.10 -9.22
C ALA A 46 15.35 10.17 -7.78
N PRO A 47 14.48 10.25 -6.76
CA PRO A 47 14.91 10.25 -5.36
C PRO A 47 15.41 8.87 -4.89
N TYR A 48 14.93 7.78 -5.50
CA TYR A 48 15.33 6.42 -5.17
C TYR A 48 15.10 5.45 -6.34
N CYS A 49 15.76 4.29 -6.30
CA CYS A 49 15.48 3.21 -7.24
C CYS A 49 14.31 2.35 -6.75
N ILE A 50 13.16 2.40 -7.44
CA ILE A 50 12.00 1.57 -7.07
C ILE A 50 12.32 0.07 -7.08
N ALA A 51 13.09 -0.41 -8.07
CA ALA A 51 13.45 -1.83 -8.15
C ALA A 51 14.31 -2.29 -6.97
N ARG A 52 15.27 -1.46 -6.54
CA ARG A 52 16.09 -1.75 -5.34
C ARG A 52 15.23 -1.78 -4.08
N VAL A 53 14.38 -0.77 -3.90
CA VAL A 53 13.47 -0.67 -2.75
C VAL A 53 12.56 -1.89 -2.66
N LEU A 54 11.95 -2.32 -3.78
CA LEU A 54 11.08 -3.49 -3.78
C LEU A 54 11.85 -4.80 -3.53
N SER A 55 13.08 -4.91 -4.05
CA SER A 55 13.95 -6.06 -3.78
C SER A 55 14.37 -6.11 -2.31
N ASP A 56 14.67 -4.96 -1.69
CA ASP A 56 15.02 -4.88 -0.27
C ASP A 56 13.79 -5.20 0.61
N ALA A 57 12.60 -4.72 0.22
CA ALA A 57 11.33 -5.05 0.90
C ALA A 57 11.04 -6.57 0.86
N ALA A 58 11.28 -7.22 -0.28
CA ALA A 58 11.12 -8.67 -0.41
C ALA A 58 12.07 -9.46 0.52
N ASN A 59 13.23 -8.89 0.86
CA ASN A 59 14.17 -9.46 1.83
C ASN A 59 13.90 -9.01 3.29
N GLY A 60 12.83 -8.25 3.54
CA GLY A 60 12.48 -7.75 4.87
C GLY A 60 13.30 -6.54 5.37
N LEU A 61 14.10 -5.91 4.50
CA LEU A 61 14.97 -4.78 4.85
C LEU A 61 14.20 -3.45 4.86
N MET A 62 13.25 -3.33 5.79
CA MET A 62 12.30 -2.20 5.86
C MET A 62 12.91 -0.89 6.39
N ASP A 63 14.16 -0.90 6.85
CA ASP A 63 14.94 0.29 7.21
C ASP A 63 15.30 1.16 5.98
N ARG A 64 15.35 0.53 4.80
CA ARG A 64 15.68 1.16 3.52
C ARG A 64 14.70 0.82 2.40
N ALA A 65 13.53 0.30 2.77
CA ALA A 65 12.51 -0.14 1.84
C ALA A 65 11.10 0.20 2.31
N PHE A 66 10.11 -0.03 1.46
CA PHE A 66 8.69 0.11 1.80
C PHE A 66 7.85 -0.93 1.06
N ALA A 67 6.65 -1.18 1.58
CA ALA A 67 5.64 -2.00 0.92
C ALA A 67 4.43 -1.16 0.53
N PHE A 68 3.96 -1.33 -0.71
CA PHE A 68 2.70 -0.74 -1.14
C PHE A 68 1.52 -1.45 -0.48
N GLY A 69 0.43 -0.72 -0.24
CA GLY A 69 -0.77 -1.28 0.36
C GLY A 69 -1.99 -0.37 0.19
N GLY A 70 -3.17 -0.98 0.12
CA GLY A 70 -4.45 -0.26 0.09
C GLY A 70 -4.80 0.40 1.43
N SER A 71 -5.77 1.31 1.46
CA SER A 71 -6.22 1.97 2.70
C SER A 71 -6.67 0.98 3.77
N ASN A 72 -7.22 -0.17 3.36
CA ASN A 72 -7.70 -1.24 4.24
C ASN A 72 -6.60 -2.20 4.73
N ALA A 73 -5.33 -2.03 4.35
CA ALA A 73 -4.27 -2.94 4.77
C ALA A 73 -4.16 -3.14 6.31
N PRO A 74 -4.38 -2.11 7.15
CA PRO A 74 -4.38 -2.29 8.61
C PRO A 74 -5.47 -3.22 9.15
N ARG A 75 -6.51 -3.52 8.35
CA ARG A 75 -7.58 -4.46 8.73
C ARG A 75 -7.13 -5.92 8.64
N CYS A 76 -6.03 -6.21 7.95
CA CYS A 76 -5.49 -7.56 7.82
C CYS A 76 -4.62 -7.89 9.04
N THR A 77 -5.13 -8.71 9.95
CA THR A 77 -4.45 -9.08 11.20
C THR A 77 -3.88 -10.50 11.21
N GLU A 78 -4.16 -11.29 10.18
CA GLU A 78 -3.73 -12.68 10.06
C GLU A 78 -3.29 -13.04 8.64
N ILE A 79 -2.49 -14.11 8.53
CA ILE A 79 -2.06 -14.68 7.24
C ILE A 79 -3.00 -15.83 6.90
N LEU A 80 -3.77 -15.68 5.81
CA LEU A 80 -4.71 -16.68 5.34
C LEU A 80 -4.23 -17.33 4.04
N SER A 81 -4.59 -18.59 3.86
CA SER A 81 -4.49 -19.21 2.53
C SER A 81 -5.49 -18.56 1.57
N VAL A 82 -5.13 -18.50 0.29
CA VAL A 82 -6.02 -17.96 -0.76
C VAL A 82 -7.39 -18.67 -0.74
N ARG A 83 -7.41 -19.99 -0.53
CA ARG A 83 -8.65 -20.78 -0.44
C ARG A 83 -9.54 -20.32 0.72
N ALA A 84 -8.95 -20.12 1.90
CA ALA A 84 -9.68 -19.68 3.08
C ALA A 84 -10.24 -18.27 2.88
N LEU A 85 -9.40 -17.34 2.40
CA LEU A 85 -9.79 -15.95 2.14
C LEU A 85 -10.94 -15.86 1.14
N ILE A 86 -10.84 -16.54 -0.01
CA ILE A 86 -11.90 -16.51 -1.03
C ILE A 86 -13.20 -17.14 -0.49
N LYS A 87 -13.11 -18.25 0.26
CA LYS A 87 -14.30 -18.86 0.87
C LYS A 87 -14.99 -17.89 1.83
N GLN A 88 -14.23 -17.22 2.70
CA GLN A 88 -14.75 -16.24 3.63
C GLN A 88 -15.43 -15.07 2.90
N LEU A 89 -14.75 -14.44 1.94
CA LEU A 89 -15.29 -13.31 1.17
C LEU A 89 -16.59 -13.68 0.44
N VAL A 90 -16.64 -14.86 -0.17
CA VAL A 90 -17.84 -15.36 -0.86
C VAL A 90 -18.97 -15.60 0.14
N THR A 91 -18.70 -16.23 1.29
CA THR A 91 -19.70 -16.44 2.34
C THR A 91 -20.26 -15.12 2.89
N GLU A 92 -19.39 -14.15 3.21
CA GLU A 92 -19.80 -12.82 3.68
C GLU A 92 -20.65 -12.08 2.63
N ALA A 93 -20.24 -12.13 1.36
CA ALA A 93 -21.00 -11.53 0.27
C ALA A 93 -22.40 -12.16 0.11
N TRP A 94 -22.50 -13.48 0.19
CA TRP A 94 -23.80 -14.16 0.13
C TRP A 94 -24.69 -13.81 1.33
N GLN A 95 -24.15 -13.75 2.54
CA GLN A 95 -24.89 -13.34 3.72
C GLN A 95 -25.46 -11.93 3.58
N PHE A 96 -24.64 -11.00 3.06
CA PHE A 96 -25.06 -9.62 2.80
C PHE A 96 -26.17 -9.55 1.75
N ILE A 97 -26.07 -10.32 0.67
CA ILE A 97 -27.09 -10.36 -0.41
C ILE A 97 -28.40 -11.00 0.09
N SER A 98 -28.33 -12.07 0.88
CA SER A 98 -29.51 -12.79 1.39
C SER A 98 -30.23 -12.04 2.51
N ASN A 99 -29.52 -11.27 3.33
CA ASN A 99 -30.09 -10.48 4.43
C ASN A 99 -29.62 -9.03 4.31
N PRO A 100 -30.19 -8.25 3.37
CA PRO A 100 -29.77 -6.87 3.20
C PRO A 100 -30.07 -6.09 4.48
N PRO A 101 -29.10 -5.30 5.00
CA PRO A 101 -29.34 -4.46 6.16
C PRO A 101 -30.47 -3.46 5.86
N LYS A 102 -31.27 -3.12 6.88
CA LYS A 102 -32.38 -2.16 6.75
C LYS A 102 -31.88 -0.86 6.09
N PRO A 103 -32.64 -0.28 5.15
CA PRO A 103 -32.27 0.97 4.50
C PRO A 103 -32.06 2.06 5.56
N GLY A 104 -30.82 2.57 5.66
CA GLY A 104 -30.39 3.54 6.67
C GLY A 104 -29.09 3.18 7.43
N LEU A 105 -28.64 1.92 7.38
CA LEU A 105 -27.40 1.51 8.06
C LEU A 105 -26.11 1.90 7.31
N CYS A 106 -26.23 2.17 6.00
CA CYS A 106 -25.09 2.50 5.15
C CYS A 106 -24.49 3.87 5.51
N SER A 107 -25.28 4.88 5.88
CA SER A 107 -24.72 6.22 6.18
C SER A 107 -24.02 6.30 7.54
N SER A 108 -24.42 5.48 8.52
CA SER A 108 -23.85 5.48 9.87
C SER A 108 -22.57 4.65 9.97
N LEU A 109 -22.42 3.58 9.18
CA LEU A 109 -21.18 2.80 9.10
C LEU A 109 -20.14 3.41 8.15
N LEU A 110 -20.56 4.09 7.07
CA LEU A 110 -19.63 4.84 6.22
C LEU A 110 -18.97 6.01 6.96
N HIS A 111 -19.68 6.70 7.85
CA HIS A 111 -19.06 7.77 8.66
C HIS A 111 -18.18 7.27 9.81
N LEU A 112 -18.39 6.04 10.30
CA LEU A 112 -17.56 5.45 11.37
C LEU A 112 -16.37 4.63 10.84
N GLU A 113 -16.40 4.16 9.59
CA GLU A 113 -15.28 3.40 8.98
C GLU A 113 -14.52 4.17 7.87
N PHE A 114 -15.07 5.25 7.30
CA PHE A 114 -14.38 6.11 6.32
C PHE A 114 -14.06 7.51 6.87
N GLY A 115 -14.04 7.66 8.19
CA GLY A 115 -13.50 8.82 8.88
C GLY A 115 -11.97 8.89 8.77
N GLN A 116 -11.51 9.80 7.91
CA GLN A 116 -10.23 10.52 7.97
C GLN A 116 -8.93 9.68 8.08
N GLN A 117 -8.23 9.55 6.95
CA GLN A 117 -6.89 10.13 6.69
C GLN A 117 -6.29 9.60 5.37
#